data_AF-A0A978SYB7-F1
#
_entry.id   AF-A0A978SYB7-F1
#
_cell.length_a   1.000
_cell.length_b   1.000
_cell.length_c   1.000
_cell.angle_alpha   90.00
_cell.angle_beta   90.00
_cell.angle_gamma   90.00
#
_symmetry.space_group_name_H-M   'P 1'
#
loop_
_entity.id
_entity.type
_entity.pdbx_description
1 polymer ?
#
loop_
_entity_poly.entity_id
_entity_poly.type
_entity_poly.pdbx_seq_one_letter_code
_entity_poly.pdbx_strand_id
1 'polypeptide(L)'
;MALLLDANIKSSSGGIKKASEQIKITSEVLNPSDLAKVKYCRKKHAKKLIEFYGVDRVDALSDTQIIQYIKFEGKFTAVGLLDINYYRVLNPDLEAAGLSDEELIAHFEKYGIREERNFNPTINLKQYKELNADLANFSSEELFNHLITFGFKERRKISLSLDLSYYQRVNPDLAEMDGKALYIHLTTFGLKELRKFSPLIDLRYYQAQNPDLAGMTGEQLMAHLVTFGLKEFRKFSPFCDLKFYQRANADLAGMNGEELFKHLITFGLKEQRQFSAFIDLKFYKQSNPDLAGMEGAELLEHLIEFGLKEARSFSPLINLKAYKEMYGDAIAKFFGINIGEISLDLVFQFMISAGLQQGISPSPLVDISFFIGKDSDELSGGTGNDIIGGTGNDLTGGTGNDLTGGTGNDLTGGTG
;
A
#
# COMPACT_ATOMS: atom_id res chain seq x y z
N MET A 1 -33.14 3.77 23.57
CA MET A 1 -32.68 2.56 24.26
C MET A 1 -31.19 2.40 23.96
N ALA A 2 -30.36 3.09 24.74
CA ALA A 2 -28.90 3.10 24.61
C ALA A 2 -28.35 2.03 25.56
N LEU A 3 -28.06 0.85 25.03
CA LEU A 3 -27.48 -0.27 25.76
C LEU A 3 -26.49 -0.94 24.82
N LEU A 4 -25.20 -0.83 25.11
CA LEU A 4 -24.17 -1.86 24.95
C LEU A 4 -22.79 -1.28 25.30
N LEU A 5 -21.93 -2.17 25.84
CA LEU A 5 -20.49 -2.03 26.12
C LEU A 5 -20.06 -1.61 27.54
N ASP A 6 -20.77 -2.10 28.56
CA ASP A 6 -20.13 -2.53 29.81
C ASP A 6 -20.14 -4.07 29.86
N ALA A 7 -19.22 -4.68 29.12
CA ALA A 7 -18.90 -6.09 29.28
C ALA A 7 -17.43 -6.22 29.67
N ASN A 8 -17.24 -6.56 30.95
CA ASN A 8 -16.11 -7.22 31.60
C ASN A 8 -14.95 -7.64 30.67
N ILE A 9 -13.81 -6.95 30.78
CA ILE A 9 -12.50 -7.54 30.51
C ILE A 9 -11.58 -7.14 31.65
N LYS A 10 -11.55 -7.97 32.70
CA LYS A 10 -10.57 -7.90 33.79
C LYS A 10 -9.38 -8.87 33.60
N SER A 11 -9.11 -9.33 32.37
CA SER A 11 -8.08 -10.37 32.14
C SER A 11 -7.13 -10.18 30.94
N SER A 12 -7.06 -9.02 30.28
CA SER A 12 -6.15 -8.79 29.14
C SER A 12 -4.98 -7.83 29.42
N SER A 13 -4.71 -7.50 30.68
CA SER A 13 -3.68 -6.53 31.07
C SER A 13 -2.24 -6.97 30.82
N GLY A 14 -1.98 -8.27 30.61
CA GLY A 14 -0.61 -8.79 30.39
C GLY A 14 -0.10 -8.66 28.95
N GLY A 15 -0.96 -8.71 27.94
CA GLY A 15 -0.57 -8.59 26.53
C GLY A 15 -0.47 -7.13 26.07
N ILE A 16 -1.40 -6.29 26.51
CA ILE A 16 -1.48 -4.87 26.10
C ILE A 16 -0.28 -4.07 26.65
N LYS A 17 0.18 -4.36 27.88
CA LYS A 17 1.36 -3.72 28.47
C LYS A 17 2.65 -3.96 27.67
N LYS A 18 2.81 -5.14 27.04
CA LYS A 18 4.01 -5.43 26.23
C LYS A 18 4.06 -4.61 24.93
N ALA A 19 2.91 -4.41 24.27
CA ALA A 19 2.85 -3.66 23.01
C ALA A 19 3.10 -2.15 23.21
N SER A 20 2.56 -1.56 24.28
CA SER A 20 2.75 -0.13 24.59
C SER A 20 4.17 0.19 25.08
N GLU A 21 4.89 -0.80 25.63
CA GLU A 21 6.32 -0.71 25.97
C GLU A 21 7.23 -0.80 24.74
N GLN A 22 6.83 -1.58 23.71
CA GLN A 22 7.58 -1.75 22.47
C GLN A 22 7.45 -0.56 21.51
N ILE A 23 6.33 0.18 21.58
CA ILE A 23 6.03 1.28 20.65
C ILE A 23 5.82 2.57 21.43
N LYS A 24 6.88 3.39 21.47
CA LYS A 24 6.86 4.69 22.15
C LYS A 24 6.43 5.78 21.17
N ILE A 25 5.19 6.24 21.30
CA ILE A 25 4.72 7.42 20.57
C ILE A 25 5.35 8.67 21.21
N THR A 26 5.83 9.59 20.39
CA THR A 26 6.33 10.91 20.80
C THR A 26 5.49 12.01 20.16
N SER A 27 5.63 13.25 20.62
CA SER A 27 4.92 14.39 20.03
C SER A 27 5.29 14.63 18.57
N GLU A 28 6.51 14.28 18.16
CA GLU A 28 7.04 14.47 16.80
C GLU A 28 6.35 13.59 15.76
N VAL A 29 5.72 12.50 16.19
CA VAL A 29 5.06 11.55 15.28
C VAL A 29 3.54 11.73 15.22
N LEU A 30 2.97 12.74 15.87
CA LEU A 30 1.54 13.00 15.80
C LEU A 30 1.18 13.73 14.51
N ASN A 31 0.34 13.10 13.68
CA ASN A 31 -0.22 13.74 12.50
C ASN A 31 -1.47 14.57 12.87
N PRO A 32 -2.00 15.40 11.95
CA PRO A 32 -3.18 16.23 12.23
C PRO A 32 -4.40 15.43 12.71
N SER A 33 -4.62 14.23 12.15
CA SER A 33 -5.69 13.32 12.57
C SER A 33 -5.52 12.88 14.03
N ASP A 34 -4.31 12.51 14.44
CA ASP A 34 -3.99 12.13 15.82
C ASP A 34 -4.21 13.29 16.80
N LEU A 35 -3.81 14.51 16.43
CA LEU A 35 -4.03 15.72 17.25
C LEU A 35 -5.52 16.03 17.44
N ALA A 36 -6.33 15.91 16.38
CA ALA A 36 -7.78 16.09 16.47
C ALA A 36 -8.43 15.06 17.40
N LYS A 37 -8.02 13.79 17.32
CA LYS A 37 -8.47 12.73 18.24
C LYS A 37 -8.09 13.02 19.69
N VAL A 38 -6.86 13.51 19.93
CA VAL A 38 -6.43 13.90 21.28
C VAL A 38 -7.33 14.99 21.84
N LYS A 39 -7.57 16.06 21.08
CA LYS A 39 -8.45 17.17 21.48
C LYS A 39 -9.87 16.67 21.77
N TYR A 40 -10.40 15.83 20.89
CA TYR A 40 -11.73 15.22 21.06
C TYR A 40 -11.83 14.38 22.32
N CYS A 41 -10.90 13.44 22.53
CA CYS A 41 -10.88 12.54 23.68
C CYS A 41 -10.64 13.30 25.00
N ARG A 42 -9.78 14.31 24.99
CA ARG A 42 -9.56 15.20 26.15
C ARG A 42 -10.86 15.84 26.60
N LYS A 43 -11.73 16.26 25.67
CA LYS A 43 -13.03 16.86 25.98
C LYS A 43 -14.11 15.83 26.32
N LYS A 44 -14.34 14.84 25.46
CA LYS A 44 -15.48 13.91 25.56
C LYS A 44 -15.23 12.72 26.50
N HIS A 45 -13.98 12.36 26.73
CA HIS A 45 -13.58 11.18 27.51
C HIS A 45 -12.68 11.52 28.71
N ALA A 46 -12.67 12.78 29.16
CA ALA A 46 -11.87 13.27 30.29
C ALA A 46 -11.95 12.36 31.53
N LYS A 47 -13.16 11.97 31.93
CA LYS A 47 -13.37 11.13 33.13
C LYS A 47 -12.66 9.78 33.02
N LYS A 48 -12.75 9.12 31.85
CA LYS A 48 -12.10 7.82 31.60
C LYS A 48 -10.58 7.96 31.60
N LEU A 49 -10.06 9.05 31.03
CA LEU A 49 -8.63 9.35 31.02
C LEU A 49 -8.08 9.62 32.43
N ILE A 50 -8.77 10.45 33.20
CA ILE A 50 -8.46 10.75 34.61
C ILE A 50 -8.41 9.46 35.42
N GLU A 51 -9.46 8.63 35.32
CA GLU A 51 -9.56 7.36 36.04
C GLU A 51 -8.45 6.38 35.65
N PHE A 52 -8.14 6.26 34.35
CA PHE A 52 -7.11 5.36 33.86
C PHE A 52 -5.70 5.76 34.33
N TYR A 53 -5.38 7.05 34.27
CA TYR A 53 -4.04 7.55 34.64
C TYR A 53 -3.90 7.91 36.13
N GLY A 54 -4.99 7.92 36.89
CA GLY A 54 -4.97 8.30 38.30
C GLY A 54 -4.55 9.75 38.54
N VAL A 55 -4.98 10.68 37.68
CA VAL A 55 -4.66 12.12 37.77
C VAL A 55 -5.90 12.94 38.14
N ASP A 56 -5.74 14.07 38.83
CA ASP A 56 -6.88 14.88 39.30
C ASP A 56 -7.66 15.57 38.17
N ARG A 57 -6.97 15.93 37.08
CA ARG A 57 -7.55 16.65 35.94
C ARG A 57 -6.93 16.19 34.62
N VAL A 58 -7.73 16.18 33.56
CA VAL A 58 -7.29 15.73 32.23
C VAL A 58 -6.17 16.61 31.65
N ASP A 59 -6.10 17.89 32.05
CA ASP A 59 -5.06 18.82 31.63
C ASP A 59 -3.66 18.46 32.14
N ALA A 60 -3.55 17.56 33.14
CA ALA A 60 -2.28 17.01 33.56
C ALA A 60 -1.70 16.00 32.55
N LEU A 61 -2.49 15.54 31.58
CA LEU A 61 -2.05 14.58 30.58
C LEU A 61 -1.48 15.31 29.35
N SER A 62 -0.32 14.85 28.91
CA SER A 62 0.27 15.22 27.62
C SER A 62 -0.51 14.63 26.46
N ASP A 63 -0.39 15.22 25.27
CA ASP A 63 -1.00 14.70 24.05
C ASP A 63 -0.47 13.30 23.73
N THR A 64 0.81 13.06 23.99
CA THR A 64 1.46 11.74 23.90
C THR A 64 0.80 10.70 24.81
N GLN A 65 0.46 11.04 26.06
CA GLN A 65 -0.26 10.10 26.93
C GLN A 65 -1.65 9.81 26.38
N ILE A 66 -2.38 10.84 25.92
CA ILE A 66 -3.75 10.65 25.42
C ILE A 66 -3.76 9.82 24.14
N ILE A 67 -2.85 10.05 23.19
CA ILE A 67 -2.79 9.24 21.97
C ILE A 67 -2.30 7.82 22.24
N GLN A 68 -1.37 7.62 23.19
CA GLN A 68 -0.97 6.28 23.64
C GLN A 68 -2.19 5.55 24.22
N TYR A 69 -3.01 6.22 25.02
CA TYR A 69 -4.27 5.67 25.49
C TYR A 69 -5.20 5.31 24.31
N ILE A 70 -5.42 6.23 23.37
CA ILE A 70 -6.31 5.99 22.22
C ILE A 70 -5.86 4.77 21.39
N LYS A 71 -4.55 4.64 21.12
CA LYS A 71 -4.00 3.57 20.28
C LYS A 71 -3.78 2.23 21.02
N PHE A 72 -3.51 2.22 22.32
CA PHE A 72 -3.16 0.98 23.05
C PHE A 72 -4.16 0.58 24.12
N GLU A 73 -4.38 1.47 25.08
CA GLU A 73 -4.93 1.13 26.41
C GLU A 73 -6.44 1.39 26.54
N GLY A 74 -6.96 2.38 25.81
CA GLY A 74 -8.35 2.80 25.76
C GLY A 74 -9.26 1.90 24.93
N LYS A 75 -8.93 0.62 24.82
CA LYS A 75 -9.65 -0.42 24.04
C LYS A 75 -9.62 -0.29 22.52
N PHE A 76 -8.66 0.43 21.92
CA PHE A 76 -8.54 0.46 20.45
C PHE A 76 -9.91 0.76 19.79
N THR A 77 -10.48 1.91 20.15
CA THR A 77 -11.87 2.26 19.81
C THR A 77 -12.00 2.63 18.33
N ALA A 78 -13.25 2.82 17.91
CA ALA A 78 -13.58 3.50 16.65
C ALA A 78 -12.69 4.73 16.39
N VAL A 79 -12.51 5.58 17.40
CA VAL A 79 -11.67 6.78 17.31
C VAL A 79 -10.21 6.46 16.98
N GLY A 80 -9.65 5.40 17.58
CA GLY A 80 -8.24 5.03 17.34
C GLY A 80 -7.97 4.57 15.91
N LEU A 81 -8.95 3.90 15.30
CA LEU A 81 -8.86 3.39 13.93
C LEU A 81 -9.27 4.37 12.84
N LEU A 82 -9.99 5.45 13.18
CA LEU A 82 -10.46 6.43 12.21
C LEU A 82 -9.28 7.21 11.60
N ASP A 83 -9.19 7.26 10.28
CA ASP A 83 -8.44 8.29 9.58
C ASP A 83 -9.40 9.41 9.18
N ILE A 84 -9.31 10.56 9.86
CA ILE A 84 -10.28 11.66 9.72
C ILE A 84 -10.26 12.25 8.32
N ASN A 85 -9.07 12.43 7.72
CA ASN A 85 -8.95 13.01 6.39
C ASN A 85 -9.47 12.05 5.33
N TYR A 86 -9.11 10.77 5.44
CA TYR A 86 -9.65 9.74 4.55
C TYR A 86 -11.18 9.63 4.67
N TYR A 87 -11.70 9.61 5.90
CA TYR A 87 -13.14 9.57 6.14
C TYR A 87 -13.86 10.80 5.58
N ARG A 88 -13.26 11.99 5.65
CA ARG A 88 -13.79 13.20 5.04
C ARG A 88 -13.92 13.06 3.51
N VAL A 89 -12.82 12.71 2.85
CA VAL A 89 -12.74 12.63 1.38
C VAL A 89 -13.65 11.54 0.80
N LEU A 90 -13.77 10.41 1.49
CA LEU A 90 -14.62 9.28 1.05
C LEU A 90 -16.11 9.53 1.29
N ASN A 91 -16.48 10.62 1.98
CA ASN A 91 -17.85 10.94 2.32
C ASN A 91 -18.17 12.40 1.91
N PRO A 92 -18.38 12.66 0.61
CA PRO A 92 -18.60 14.01 0.09
C PRO A 92 -19.82 14.72 0.69
N ASP A 93 -20.80 13.97 1.21
CA ASP A 93 -21.93 14.51 1.95
C ASP A 93 -21.50 15.19 3.27
N LEU A 94 -20.55 14.58 3.99
CA LEU A 94 -20.00 15.14 5.23
C LEU A 94 -19.06 16.31 4.97
N GLU A 95 -18.31 16.24 3.87
CA GLU A 95 -17.47 17.34 3.40
C GLU A 95 -18.31 18.55 2.99
N ALA A 96 -19.37 18.34 2.20
CA ALA A 96 -20.31 19.41 1.80
C ALA A 96 -21.05 20.03 3.00
N ALA A 97 -21.30 19.24 4.06
CA ALA A 97 -21.85 19.74 5.32
C ALA A 97 -20.84 20.57 6.15
N GLY A 98 -19.56 20.59 5.78
CA GLY A 98 -18.53 21.39 6.44
C GLY A 98 -18.20 20.95 7.87
N LEU A 99 -18.38 19.66 8.18
CA LEU A 99 -18.22 19.15 9.55
C LEU A 99 -16.77 19.33 10.06
N SER A 100 -16.61 19.77 11.30
CA SER A 100 -15.30 19.82 11.97
C SER A 100 -14.72 18.41 12.18
N ASP A 101 -13.43 18.31 12.50
CA ASP A 101 -12.82 17.02 12.81
C ASP A 101 -13.49 16.33 14.01
N GLU A 102 -13.85 17.08 15.06
CA GLU A 102 -14.59 16.55 16.20
C GLU A 102 -16.00 16.07 15.82
N GLU A 103 -16.66 16.76 14.89
CA GLU A 103 -17.97 16.36 14.38
C GLU A 103 -17.87 15.11 13.49
N LEU A 104 -16.81 14.97 12.69
CA LEU A 104 -16.53 13.74 11.94
C LEU A 104 -16.26 12.56 12.87
N ILE A 105 -15.45 12.74 13.92
CA ILE A 105 -15.22 11.68 14.91
C ILE A 105 -16.56 11.28 15.57
N ALA A 106 -17.37 12.26 15.98
CA ALA A 106 -18.67 11.99 16.58
C ALA A 106 -19.64 11.30 15.60
N HIS A 107 -19.65 11.69 14.33
CA HIS A 107 -20.42 11.04 13.28
C HIS A 107 -19.97 9.61 13.08
N PHE A 108 -18.67 9.36 12.97
CA PHE A 108 -18.13 8.01 12.79
C PHE A 108 -18.52 7.07 13.94
N GLU A 109 -18.36 7.51 15.19
CA GLU A 109 -18.76 6.73 16.38
C GLU A 109 -20.25 6.40 16.38
N LYS A 110 -21.09 7.32 15.90
CA LYS A 110 -22.55 7.20 15.99
C LYS A 110 -23.17 6.51 14.77
N TYR A 111 -22.60 6.67 13.60
CA TYR A 111 -23.22 6.28 12.33
C TYR A 111 -22.24 5.55 11.42
N GLY A 112 -20.99 6.01 11.30
CA GLY A 112 -20.07 5.54 10.26
C GLY A 112 -19.91 4.02 10.15
N ILE A 113 -19.74 3.31 11.28
CA ILE A 113 -19.63 1.84 11.27
C ILE A 113 -20.96 1.18 10.84
N ARG A 114 -22.09 1.70 11.30
CA ARG A 114 -23.44 1.18 10.97
C ARG A 114 -23.83 1.43 9.52
N GLU A 115 -23.33 2.52 8.96
CA GLU A 115 -23.53 2.90 7.56
C GLU A 115 -22.47 2.29 6.61
N GLU A 116 -21.62 1.39 7.11
CA GLU A 116 -20.59 0.70 6.30
C GLU A 116 -19.60 1.64 5.60
N ARG A 117 -19.43 2.86 6.12
CA ARG A 117 -18.57 3.87 5.51
C ARG A 117 -17.09 3.49 5.68
N ASN A 118 -16.32 3.61 4.60
CA ASN A 118 -14.87 3.44 4.64
C ASN A 118 -14.23 4.55 5.50
N PHE A 119 -13.46 4.16 6.52
CA PHE A 119 -12.94 5.08 7.54
C PHE A 119 -11.43 5.05 7.73
N ASN A 120 -10.74 4.12 7.07
CA ASN A 120 -9.31 3.97 7.14
C ASN A 120 -8.80 3.35 5.83
N PRO A 121 -7.70 3.84 5.24
CA PRO A 121 -7.21 3.32 3.96
C PRO A 121 -6.68 1.88 4.02
N THR A 122 -6.35 1.39 5.22
CA THR A 122 -5.83 0.02 5.43
C THR A 122 -6.87 -0.97 5.94
N ILE A 123 -8.07 -0.51 6.34
CA ILE A 123 -9.16 -1.33 6.86
C ILE A 123 -10.39 -1.16 6.00
N ASN A 124 -10.97 -2.27 5.55
CA ASN A 124 -12.26 -2.29 4.89
C ASN A 124 -13.10 -3.43 5.48
N LEU A 125 -14.16 -3.11 6.22
CA LEU A 125 -14.96 -4.12 6.92
C LEU A 125 -15.69 -5.07 5.96
N LYS A 126 -16.05 -4.60 4.77
CA LYS A 126 -16.63 -5.46 3.72
C LYS A 126 -15.61 -6.47 3.22
N GLN A 127 -14.38 -6.04 2.92
CA GLN A 127 -13.30 -6.96 2.55
C GLN A 127 -12.94 -7.89 3.72
N TYR A 128 -12.93 -7.39 4.95
CA TYR A 128 -12.69 -8.21 6.13
C TYR A 128 -13.70 -9.36 6.24
N LYS A 129 -14.97 -9.08 5.98
CA LYS A 129 -16.02 -10.09 5.88
C LYS A 129 -15.80 -11.08 4.74
N GLU A 130 -15.50 -10.59 3.53
CA GLU A 130 -15.28 -11.42 2.34
C GLU A 130 -14.06 -12.34 2.45
N LEU A 131 -13.00 -11.90 3.13
CA LEU A 131 -11.75 -12.64 3.30
C LEU A 131 -11.80 -13.65 4.45
N ASN A 132 -12.83 -13.59 5.30
CA ASN A 132 -12.98 -14.44 6.48
C ASN A 132 -14.39 -15.04 6.48
N ALA A 133 -14.54 -16.22 5.86
CA ALA A 133 -15.83 -16.85 5.60
C ALA A 133 -16.66 -17.13 6.87
N ASP A 134 -16.01 -17.31 8.02
CA ASP A 134 -16.67 -17.46 9.32
C ASP A 134 -17.43 -16.20 9.78
N LEU A 135 -17.14 -15.05 9.19
CA LEU A 135 -17.77 -13.76 9.52
C LEU A 135 -18.92 -13.38 8.57
N ALA A 136 -19.31 -14.26 7.64
CA ALA A 136 -20.28 -13.96 6.58
C ALA A 136 -21.67 -13.47 7.08
N ASN A 137 -22.05 -13.81 8.33
CA ASN A 137 -23.32 -13.39 8.92
C ASN A 137 -23.21 -12.21 9.89
N PHE A 138 -22.01 -11.65 10.08
CA PHE A 138 -21.82 -10.53 11.01
C PHE A 138 -22.32 -9.23 10.37
N SER A 139 -22.94 -8.40 11.20
CA SER A 139 -23.19 -6.98 10.95
C SER A 139 -21.89 -6.18 11.02
N SER A 140 -21.90 -4.95 10.52
CA SER A 140 -20.72 -4.07 10.50
C SER A 140 -20.20 -3.71 11.89
N GLU A 141 -21.09 -3.60 12.88
CA GLU A 141 -20.69 -3.43 14.28
C GLU A 141 -20.04 -4.69 14.85
N GLU A 142 -20.57 -5.88 14.55
CA GLU A 142 -19.98 -7.16 14.96
C GLU A 142 -18.63 -7.38 14.28
N LEU A 143 -18.48 -7.03 13.00
CA LEU A 143 -17.21 -7.08 12.26
C LEU A 143 -16.17 -6.16 12.88
N PHE A 144 -16.55 -4.91 13.19
CA PHE A 144 -15.65 -3.96 13.84
C PHE A 144 -15.21 -4.48 15.21
N ASN A 145 -16.16 -4.94 16.03
CA ASN A 145 -15.88 -5.49 17.36
C ASN A 145 -15.00 -6.75 17.28
N HIS A 146 -15.25 -7.62 16.30
CA HIS A 146 -14.43 -8.79 16.06
C HIS A 146 -13.01 -8.40 15.65
N LEU A 147 -12.85 -7.45 14.72
CA LEU A 147 -11.55 -6.98 14.26
C LEU A 147 -10.67 -6.49 15.43
N ILE A 148 -11.22 -5.65 16.30
CA ILE A 148 -10.47 -5.05 17.41
C ILE A 148 -10.22 -6.02 18.58
N THR A 149 -11.07 -7.05 18.74
CA THR A 149 -10.97 -8.01 19.85
C THR A 149 -10.14 -9.24 19.48
N PHE A 150 -10.32 -9.74 18.25
CA PHE A 150 -9.75 -10.99 17.76
C PHE A 150 -8.95 -10.80 16.47
N GLY A 151 -9.46 -10.04 15.51
CA GLY A 151 -8.89 -9.94 14.16
C GLY A 151 -7.40 -9.62 14.13
N PHE A 152 -6.97 -8.55 14.82
CA PHE A 152 -5.54 -8.22 14.92
C PHE A 152 -4.74 -9.29 15.65
N LYS A 153 -5.25 -9.80 16.77
CA LYS A 153 -4.58 -10.83 17.57
C LYS A 153 -4.37 -12.12 16.78
N GLU A 154 -5.37 -12.53 16.00
CA GLU A 154 -5.37 -13.72 15.15
C GLU A 154 -4.67 -13.50 13.81
N ARG A 155 -4.19 -12.28 13.53
CA ARG A 155 -3.57 -11.90 12.24
C ARG A 155 -4.46 -12.21 11.04
N ARG A 156 -5.77 -12.01 11.20
CA ARG A 156 -6.74 -12.21 10.10
C ARG A 156 -6.42 -11.27 8.93
N LYS A 157 -6.77 -11.67 7.72
CA LYS A 157 -6.67 -10.79 6.54
C LYS A 157 -7.70 -9.67 6.65
N ILE A 158 -7.24 -8.43 6.83
CA ILE A 158 -8.07 -7.25 7.15
C ILE A 158 -8.58 -6.58 5.87
N SER A 159 -7.73 -6.49 4.87
CA SER A 159 -8.01 -5.90 3.56
C SER A 159 -7.13 -6.59 2.52
N LEU A 160 -7.44 -6.38 1.24
CA LEU A 160 -6.63 -6.91 0.13
C LEU A 160 -5.24 -6.24 0.05
N SER A 161 -5.13 -5.01 0.56
CA SER A 161 -3.92 -4.21 0.47
C SER A 161 -2.94 -4.36 1.64
N LEU A 162 -3.31 -5.09 2.70
CA LEU A 162 -2.50 -5.20 3.93
C LEU A 162 -2.21 -6.66 4.30
N ASP A 163 -0.93 -6.97 4.51
CA ASP A 163 -0.49 -8.23 5.09
C ASP A 163 0.43 -7.99 6.30
N LEU A 164 -0.12 -8.14 7.50
CA LEU A 164 0.65 -7.97 8.75
C LEU A 164 1.69 -9.08 8.98
N SER A 165 1.47 -10.28 8.44
CA SER A 165 2.43 -11.38 8.55
C SER A 165 3.64 -11.11 7.65
N TYR A 166 3.39 -10.65 6.42
CA TYR A 166 4.45 -10.16 5.53
C TYR A 166 5.17 -8.96 6.16
N TYR A 167 4.43 -7.98 6.68
CA TYR A 167 5.01 -6.79 7.33
C TYR A 167 5.98 -7.17 8.46
N GLN A 168 5.61 -8.11 9.33
CA GLN A 168 6.53 -8.59 10.36
C GLN A 168 7.75 -9.29 9.78
N ARG A 169 7.54 -10.19 8.81
CA ARG A 169 8.60 -11.06 8.28
C ARG A 169 9.70 -10.27 7.58
N VAL A 170 9.34 -9.24 6.81
CA VAL A 170 10.32 -8.44 6.03
C VAL A 170 10.91 -7.26 6.80
N ASN A 171 10.46 -7.02 8.04
CA ASN A 171 11.00 -5.99 8.93
C ASN A 171 11.45 -6.67 10.24
N PRO A 172 12.69 -7.20 10.31
CA PRO A 172 13.14 -8.07 11.41
C PRO A 172 13.07 -7.45 12.81
N ASP A 173 13.11 -6.12 12.92
CA ASP A 173 12.93 -5.38 14.17
C ASP A 173 11.53 -5.55 14.78
N LEU A 174 10.57 -6.06 14.00
CA LEU A 174 9.18 -6.28 14.42
C LEU A 174 8.89 -7.74 14.81
N ALA A 175 9.88 -8.63 14.82
CA ALA A 175 9.71 -10.07 14.99
C ALA A 175 8.93 -10.47 16.26
N GLU A 176 9.08 -9.70 17.35
CA GLU A 176 8.46 -9.96 18.65
C GLU A 176 7.09 -9.25 18.85
N MET A 177 6.59 -8.55 17.84
CA MET A 177 5.32 -7.83 17.92
C MET A 177 4.12 -8.76 17.64
N ASP A 178 3.05 -8.60 18.43
CA ASP A 178 1.76 -9.21 18.12
C ASP A 178 1.04 -8.45 16.99
N GLY A 179 -0.04 -9.00 16.44
CA GLY A 179 -0.72 -8.37 15.31
C GLY A 179 -1.34 -7.00 15.60
N LYS A 180 -1.69 -6.70 16.87
CA LYS A 180 -2.18 -5.36 17.25
C LYS A 180 -1.01 -4.37 17.28
N ALA A 181 0.11 -4.75 17.90
CA ALA A 181 1.33 -3.95 17.91
C ALA A 181 1.84 -3.69 16.49
N LEU A 182 1.86 -4.70 15.62
CA LEU A 182 2.23 -4.57 14.21
C LEU A 182 1.38 -3.54 13.46
N TYR A 183 0.06 -3.58 13.64
CA TYR A 183 -0.83 -2.62 13.00
C TYR A 183 -0.61 -1.19 13.52
N ILE A 184 -0.43 -1.02 14.83
CA ILE A 184 -0.15 0.29 15.42
C ILE A 184 1.22 0.82 14.94
N HIS A 185 2.22 -0.06 14.86
CA HIS A 185 3.53 0.29 14.34
C HIS A 185 3.44 0.73 12.87
N LEU A 186 2.73 -0.03 12.03
CA LEU A 186 2.53 0.31 10.63
C LEU A 186 1.90 1.70 10.46
N THR A 187 0.81 1.97 11.18
CA THR A 187 0.06 3.22 11.05
C THR A 187 0.70 4.41 11.76
N THR A 188 1.70 4.20 12.61
CA THR A 188 2.41 5.27 13.33
C THR A 188 3.77 5.59 12.69
N PHE A 189 4.48 4.56 12.22
CA PHE A 189 5.85 4.65 11.70
C PHE A 189 5.97 4.02 10.31
N GLY A 190 5.47 2.80 10.13
CA GLY A 190 5.72 2.00 8.93
C GLY A 190 5.33 2.67 7.62
N LEU A 191 4.15 3.31 7.56
CA LEU A 191 3.72 4.05 6.37
C LEU A 191 4.62 5.26 6.12
N LYS A 192 4.91 6.08 7.15
CA LYS A 192 5.81 7.26 7.02
C LYS A 192 7.21 6.87 6.53
N GLU A 193 7.71 5.76 7.02
CA GLU A 193 9.00 5.19 6.66
C GLU A 193 8.94 4.41 5.34
N LEU A 194 7.77 4.36 4.67
CA LEU A 194 7.53 3.62 3.43
C LEU A 194 8.07 2.18 3.51
N ARG A 195 7.84 1.52 4.65
CA ARG A 195 8.23 0.13 4.88
C ARG A 195 7.39 -0.80 4.03
N LYS A 196 7.95 -1.94 3.63
CA LYS A 196 7.22 -2.99 2.90
C LYS A 196 6.25 -3.69 3.84
N PHE A 197 4.95 -3.69 3.51
CA PHE A 197 3.87 -4.32 4.29
C PHE A 197 2.95 -5.23 3.45
N SER A 198 3.26 -5.38 2.16
CA SER A 198 2.55 -6.25 1.23
C SER A 198 3.56 -6.73 0.17
N PRO A 199 3.45 -7.98 -0.31
CA PRO A 199 4.27 -8.46 -1.42
C PRO A 199 3.92 -7.77 -2.75
N LEU A 200 2.70 -7.23 -2.88
CA LEU A 200 2.23 -6.60 -4.11
C LEU A 200 2.25 -5.08 -4.07
N ILE A 201 2.21 -4.43 -2.90
CA ILE A 201 2.20 -2.97 -2.80
C ILE A 201 3.55 -2.47 -2.29
N ASP A 202 4.15 -1.57 -3.06
CA ASP A 202 5.36 -0.84 -2.67
C ASP A 202 5.10 0.66 -2.82
N LEU A 203 4.96 1.38 -1.70
CA LEU A 203 4.66 2.81 -1.72
C LEU A 203 5.83 3.66 -2.22
N ARG A 204 7.08 3.20 -2.08
CA ARG A 204 8.24 3.90 -2.66
C ARG A 204 8.20 3.80 -4.17
N TYR A 205 7.93 2.60 -4.68
CA TYR A 205 7.74 2.39 -6.11
C TYR A 205 6.54 3.19 -6.63
N TYR A 206 5.42 3.16 -5.90
CA TYR A 206 4.21 3.90 -6.27
C TYR A 206 4.48 5.41 -6.41
N GLN A 207 5.17 6.02 -5.45
CA GLN A 207 5.55 7.42 -5.55
C GLN A 207 6.54 7.67 -6.69
N ALA A 208 7.53 6.81 -6.88
CA ALA A 208 8.57 6.98 -7.90
C ALA A 208 8.04 6.84 -9.33
N GLN A 209 7.01 6.01 -9.55
CA GLN A 209 6.42 5.79 -10.87
C GLN A 209 5.28 6.76 -11.21
N ASN A 210 4.85 7.58 -10.26
CA ASN A 210 3.76 8.54 -10.45
C ASN A 210 4.24 9.93 -9.96
N PRO A 211 4.91 10.71 -10.84
CA PRO A 211 5.57 11.96 -10.45
C PRO A 211 4.64 12.99 -9.81
N ASP A 212 3.33 12.94 -10.11
CA ASP A 212 2.29 13.78 -9.50
C ASP A 212 2.12 13.51 -7.99
N LEU A 213 2.61 12.38 -7.50
CA LEU A 213 2.55 12.00 -6.08
C LEU A 213 3.84 12.36 -5.31
N ALA A 214 4.79 13.04 -5.96
CA ALA A 214 6.04 13.47 -5.33
C ALA A 214 5.76 14.34 -4.09
N GLY A 215 6.40 13.99 -2.97
CA GLY A 215 6.25 14.73 -1.70
C GLY A 215 5.06 14.31 -0.83
N MET A 216 4.17 13.45 -1.31
CA MET A 216 3.15 12.83 -0.45
C MET A 216 3.79 11.94 0.62
N THR A 217 3.22 11.95 1.84
CA THR A 217 3.61 11.01 2.90
C THR A 217 3.11 9.60 2.58
N GLY A 218 3.65 8.56 3.23
CA GLY A 218 3.19 7.19 3.01
C GLY A 218 1.72 6.97 3.36
N GLU A 219 1.17 7.68 4.33
CA GLU A 219 -0.26 7.64 4.63
C GLU A 219 -1.09 8.24 3.49
N GLN A 220 -0.66 9.37 2.93
CA GLN A 220 -1.30 9.99 1.78
C GLN A 220 -1.22 9.09 0.54
N LEU A 221 -0.06 8.47 0.29
CA LEU A 221 0.13 7.51 -0.80
C LEU A 221 -0.77 6.28 -0.64
N MET A 222 -0.88 5.73 0.58
CA MET A 222 -1.76 4.59 0.85
C MET A 222 -3.23 4.96 0.63
N ALA A 223 -3.66 6.13 1.12
CA ALA A 223 -5.02 6.63 0.89
C ALA A 223 -5.30 6.88 -0.60
N HIS A 224 -4.35 7.49 -1.32
CA HIS A 224 -4.49 7.75 -2.74
C HIS A 224 -4.58 6.43 -3.54
N LEU A 225 -3.71 5.45 -3.24
CA LEU A 225 -3.69 4.16 -3.93
C LEU A 225 -5.06 3.46 -3.89
N VAL A 226 -5.65 3.34 -2.70
CA VAL A 226 -6.93 2.62 -2.52
C VAL A 226 -8.15 3.43 -2.93
N THR A 227 -8.02 4.74 -3.12
CA THR A 227 -9.14 5.62 -3.53
C THR A 227 -9.18 5.83 -5.04
N PHE A 228 -8.00 6.03 -5.63
CA PHE A 228 -7.81 6.46 -7.03
C PHE A 228 -6.83 5.54 -7.76
N GLY A 229 -5.65 5.28 -7.18
CA GLY A 229 -4.53 4.64 -7.87
C GLY A 229 -4.87 3.30 -8.52
N LEU A 230 -5.58 2.43 -7.82
CA LEU A 230 -6.04 1.15 -8.37
C LEU A 230 -7.01 1.35 -9.54
N LYS A 231 -8.01 2.23 -9.40
CA LYS A 231 -9.00 2.52 -10.47
C LYS A 231 -8.36 3.11 -11.72
N GLU A 232 -7.34 3.93 -11.52
CA GLU A 232 -6.55 4.58 -12.58
C GLU A 232 -5.47 3.67 -13.17
N PHE A 233 -5.39 2.40 -12.75
CA PHE A 233 -4.35 1.46 -13.20
C PHE A 233 -2.92 1.97 -13.00
N ARG A 234 -2.69 2.81 -11.98
CA ARG A 234 -1.37 3.38 -11.71
C ARG A 234 -0.39 2.27 -11.32
N LYS A 235 0.89 2.45 -11.65
CA LYS A 235 1.96 1.51 -11.30
C LYS A 235 2.28 1.61 -9.80
N PHE A 236 1.84 0.63 -8.99
CA PHE A 236 2.06 0.58 -7.53
C PHE A 236 2.98 -0.55 -7.06
N SER A 237 3.42 -1.40 -7.99
CA SER A 237 4.21 -2.58 -7.71
C SER A 237 5.33 -2.75 -8.72
N PRO A 238 6.57 -3.07 -8.30
CA PRO A 238 7.61 -3.49 -9.23
C PRO A 238 7.34 -4.88 -9.81
N PHE A 239 6.41 -5.64 -9.24
CA PHE A 239 6.17 -7.04 -9.60
C PHE A 239 4.86 -7.25 -10.35
N CYS A 240 3.93 -6.28 -10.31
CA CYS A 240 2.60 -6.41 -10.88
C CYS A 240 2.24 -5.19 -11.74
N ASP A 241 1.66 -5.46 -12.91
CA ASP A 241 1.06 -4.47 -13.79
C ASP A 241 -0.38 -4.90 -14.10
N LEU A 242 -1.37 -4.12 -13.63
CA LEU A 242 -2.78 -4.45 -13.83
C LEU A 242 -3.22 -4.31 -15.29
N LYS A 243 -2.67 -3.35 -16.05
CA LYS A 243 -2.96 -3.22 -17.49
C LYS A 243 -2.41 -4.42 -18.24
N PHE A 244 -1.21 -4.89 -17.90
CA PHE A 244 -0.66 -6.12 -18.45
C PHE A 244 -1.51 -7.33 -18.04
N TYR A 245 -1.87 -7.45 -16.76
CA TYR A 245 -2.67 -8.56 -16.25
C TYR A 245 -4.00 -8.69 -16.99
N GLN A 246 -4.67 -7.58 -17.25
CA GLN A 246 -5.89 -7.56 -18.06
C GLN A 246 -5.64 -8.03 -19.50
N ARG A 247 -4.64 -7.47 -20.19
CA ARG A 247 -4.34 -7.80 -21.60
C ARG A 247 -3.89 -9.25 -21.79
N ALA A 248 -3.13 -9.79 -20.85
CA ALA A 248 -2.61 -11.15 -20.90
C ALA A 248 -3.68 -12.22 -20.61
N ASN A 249 -4.84 -11.84 -20.06
CA ASN A 249 -5.89 -12.75 -19.62
C ASN A 249 -7.24 -12.30 -20.19
N ALA A 250 -7.62 -12.84 -21.35
CA ALA A 250 -8.76 -12.37 -22.13
C ALA A 250 -10.11 -12.36 -21.38
N ASP A 251 -10.30 -13.24 -20.41
CA ASP A 251 -11.50 -13.30 -19.55
C ASP A 251 -11.60 -12.13 -18.55
N LEU A 252 -10.52 -11.36 -18.36
CA LEU A 252 -10.48 -10.18 -17.49
C LEU A 252 -10.73 -8.87 -18.25
N ALA A 253 -11.00 -8.96 -19.55
CA ALA A 253 -11.31 -7.80 -20.38
C ALA A 253 -12.54 -7.05 -19.82
N GLY A 254 -12.40 -5.74 -19.65
CA GLY A 254 -13.46 -4.85 -19.15
C GLY A 254 -13.51 -4.69 -17.62
N MET A 255 -12.76 -5.47 -16.84
CA MET A 255 -12.59 -5.21 -15.41
C MET A 255 -11.81 -3.91 -15.17
N ASN A 256 -12.20 -3.14 -14.17
CA ASN A 256 -11.40 -1.99 -13.72
C ASN A 256 -10.22 -2.46 -12.83
N GLY A 257 -9.29 -1.56 -12.52
CA GLY A 257 -8.10 -1.94 -11.76
C GLY A 257 -8.36 -2.42 -10.32
N GLU A 258 -9.42 -1.97 -9.65
CA GLU A 258 -9.79 -2.53 -8.32
C GLU A 258 -10.28 -3.97 -8.43
N GLU A 259 -11.11 -4.26 -9.45
CA GLU A 259 -11.60 -5.61 -9.74
C GLU A 259 -10.45 -6.54 -10.13
N LEU A 260 -9.50 -6.05 -10.94
CA LEU A 260 -8.30 -6.80 -11.33
C LEU A 260 -7.39 -7.09 -10.14
N PHE A 261 -7.15 -6.10 -9.28
CA PHE A 261 -6.33 -6.29 -8.07
C PHE A 261 -6.98 -7.31 -7.13
N LYS A 262 -8.30 -7.21 -6.93
CA LYS A 262 -9.06 -8.23 -6.19
C LYS A 262 -8.92 -9.60 -6.83
N HIS A 263 -9.17 -9.72 -8.13
CA HIS A 263 -9.10 -10.98 -8.87
C HIS A 263 -7.70 -11.60 -8.79
N LEU A 264 -6.64 -10.81 -8.93
CA LEU A 264 -5.25 -11.26 -8.82
C LEU A 264 -5.01 -11.93 -7.45
N ILE A 265 -5.41 -11.28 -6.36
CA ILE A 265 -5.18 -11.78 -5.01
C ILE A 265 -6.05 -13.01 -4.72
N THR A 266 -7.30 -13.03 -5.16
CA THR A 266 -8.23 -14.12 -4.82
C THR A 266 -8.07 -15.36 -5.70
N PHE A 267 -7.70 -15.18 -6.98
CA PHE A 267 -7.63 -16.25 -7.97
C PHE A 267 -6.31 -16.25 -8.74
N GLY A 268 -5.91 -15.10 -9.29
CA GLY A 268 -4.82 -15.00 -10.25
C GLY A 268 -3.50 -15.57 -9.79
N LEU A 269 -3.07 -15.25 -8.56
CA LEU A 269 -1.86 -15.80 -7.98
C LEU A 269 -1.96 -17.33 -7.85
N LYS A 270 -3.05 -17.84 -7.28
CA LYS A 270 -3.26 -19.29 -7.11
C LYS A 270 -3.27 -20.03 -8.45
N GLU A 271 -3.85 -19.43 -9.48
CA GLU A 271 -3.89 -19.95 -10.84
C GLU A 271 -2.58 -19.73 -11.62
N GLN A 272 -1.59 -19.04 -11.02
CA GLN A 272 -0.30 -18.69 -11.62
C GLN A 272 -0.47 -17.94 -12.96
N ARG A 273 -1.48 -17.07 -13.05
CA ARG A 273 -1.74 -16.26 -14.23
C ARG A 273 -0.62 -15.25 -14.49
N GLN A 274 -0.44 -14.85 -15.74
CA GLN A 274 0.56 -13.85 -16.11
C GLN A 274 0.06 -12.45 -15.72
N PHE A 275 0.63 -11.85 -14.67
CA PHE A 275 0.29 -10.51 -14.16
C PHE A 275 1.44 -9.49 -14.32
N SER A 276 2.52 -9.90 -14.97
CA SER A 276 3.74 -9.12 -15.18
C SER A 276 4.39 -9.51 -16.49
N ALA A 277 4.92 -8.53 -17.22
CA ALA A 277 5.76 -8.80 -18.39
C ALA A 277 7.13 -9.40 -18.00
N PHE A 278 7.55 -9.22 -16.74
CA PHE A 278 8.89 -9.59 -16.27
C PHE A 278 8.90 -10.89 -15.47
N ILE A 279 7.77 -11.27 -14.87
CA ILE A 279 7.68 -12.40 -13.94
C ILE A 279 6.67 -13.42 -14.47
N ASP A 280 7.11 -14.68 -14.52
CA ASP A 280 6.28 -15.83 -14.82
C ASP A 280 6.37 -16.83 -13.66
N LEU A 281 5.37 -16.84 -12.77
CA LEU A 281 5.37 -17.75 -11.61
C LEU A 281 5.30 -19.23 -12.01
N LYS A 282 4.67 -19.55 -13.15
CA LYS A 282 4.61 -20.92 -13.65
C LYS A 282 5.99 -21.37 -14.12
N PHE A 283 6.69 -20.53 -14.88
CA PHE A 283 8.08 -20.79 -15.26
C PHE A 283 9.01 -20.83 -14.04
N TYR A 284 8.82 -19.93 -13.08
CA TYR A 284 9.60 -19.90 -11.84
C TYR A 284 9.48 -21.22 -11.07
N LYS A 285 8.26 -21.73 -10.89
CA LYS A 285 8.02 -23.03 -10.27
C LYS A 285 8.63 -24.19 -11.07
N GLN A 286 8.48 -24.19 -12.39
CA GLN A 286 8.99 -25.26 -13.25
C GLN A 286 10.52 -25.32 -13.32
N SER A 287 11.18 -24.16 -13.25
CA SER A 287 12.63 -24.05 -13.37
C SER A 287 13.37 -24.31 -12.05
N ASN A 288 12.65 -24.36 -10.93
CA ASN A 288 13.21 -24.50 -9.59
C ASN A 288 12.50 -25.65 -8.86
N PRO A 289 13.00 -26.91 -8.99
CA PRO A 289 12.28 -28.10 -8.54
C PRO A 289 11.96 -28.15 -7.04
N ASP A 290 12.73 -27.46 -6.21
CA ASP A 290 12.48 -27.32 -4.76
C ASP A 290 11.20 -26.52 -4.45
N LEU A 291 10.69 -25.74 -5.41
CA LEU A 291 9.46 -24.96 -5.28
C LEU A 291 8.20 -25.73 -5.70
N ALA A 292 8.32 -27.02 -6.05
CA ALA A 292 7.19 -27.82 -6.56
C ALA A 292 5.98 -27.86 -5.60
N GLY A 293 6.23 -27.75 -4.29
CA GLY A 293 5.19 -27.74 -3.26
C GLY A 293 4.57 -26.37 -2.95
N MET A 294 5.13 -25.27 -3.45
CA MET A 294 4.63 -23.92 -3.21
C MET A 294 3.57 -23.53 -4.24
N GLU A 295 2.59 -22.72 -3.84
CA GLU A 295 1.54 -22.24 -4.74
C GLU A 295 1.32 -20.73 -4.67
N GLY A 296 0.99 -20.15 -5.83
CA GLY A 296 0.55 -18.77 -6.00
C GLY A 296 1.31 -17.70 -5.19
N ALA A 297 0.69 -17.19 -4.13
CA ALA A 297 1.28 -16.13 -3.31
C ALA A 297 2.61 -16.54 -2.67
N GLU A 298 2.78 -17.81 -2.29
CA GLU A 298 4.03 -18.33 -1.72
C GLU A 298 5.17 -18.26 -2.74
N LEU A 299 4.90 -18.52 -4.02
CA LEU A 299 5.90 -18.40 -5.09
C LEU A 299 6.33 -16.95 -5.29
N LEU A 300 5.37 -16.01 -5.26
CA LEU A 300 5.67 -14.58 -5.37
C LEU A 300 6.50 -14.10 -4.18
N GLU A 301 6.09 -14.45 -2.96
CA GLU A 301 6.83 -14.11 -1.74
C GLU A 301 8.24 -14.70 -1.76
N HIS A 302 8.38 -15.98 -2.14
CA HIS A 302 9.69 -16.62 -2.27
C HIS A 302 10.57 -15.93 -3.32
N LEU A 303 10.01 -15.56 -4.47
CA LEU A 303 10.74 -14.82 -5.51
C LEU A 303 11.29 -13.49 -4.97
N ILE A 304 10.45 -12.72 -4.27
CA ILE A 304 10.79 -11.41 -3.71
C ILE A 304 11.83 -11.53 -2.59
N GLU A 305 11.68 -12.51 -1.70
CA GLU A 305 12.53 -12.62 -0.51
C GLU A 305 13.88 -13.31 -0.80
N PHE A 306 13.88 -14.30 -1.71
CA PHE A 306 15.03 -15.18 -1.99
C PHE A 306 15.38 -15.25 -3.48
N GLY A 307 14.38 -15.46 -4.35
CA GLY A 307 14.61 -15.80 -5.75
C GLY A 307 15.46 -14.80 -6.53
N LEU A 308 15.22 -13.50 -6.36
CA LEU A 308 16.03 -12.45 -7.00
C LEU A 308 17.49 -12.48 -6.51
N LYS A 309 17.71 -12.58 -5.20
CA LYS A 309 19.05 -12.62 -4.58
C LYS A 309 19.83 -13.87 -4.96
N GLU A 310 19.15 -14.99 -5.08
CA GLU A 310 19.72 -16.28 -5.49
C GLU A 310 19.93 -16.38 -7.01
N ALA A 311 19.53 -15.35 -7.78
CA ALA A 311 19.59 -15.33 -9.24
C ALA A 311 18.82 -16.48 -9.89
N ARG A 312 17.70 -16.89 -9.29
CA ARG A 312 16.88 -17.99 -9.82
C ARG A 312 16.20 -17.61 -11.12
N SER A 313 15.97 -18.59 -11.98
CA SER A 313 15.24 -18.41 -13.23
C SER A 313 13.75 -18.22 -12.97
N PHE A 314 13.24 -16.98 -13.06
CA PHE A 314 11.83 -16.61 -12.81
C PHE A 314 11.08 -16.14 -14.06
N SER A 315 11.78 -16.03 -15.18
CA SER A 315 11.22 -15.69 -16.47
C SER A 315 12.06 -16.30 -17.58
N PRO A 316 11.45 -16.76 -18.68
CA PRO A 316 12.20 -17.23 -19.85
C PRO A 316 12.92 -16.09 -20.58
N LEU A 317 12.55 -14.83 -20.31
CA LEU A 317 13.06 -13.66 -21.02
C LEU A 317 14.18 -12.95 -20.26
N ILE A 318 14.27 -13.11 -18.95
CA ILE A 318 15.12 -12.29 -18.08
C ILE A 318 16.25 -13.12 -17.47
N ASN A 319 17.47 -12.59 -17.54
CA ASN A 319 18.63 -13.07 -16.79
C ASN A 319 19.34 -11.90 -16.11
N LEU A 320 19.17 -11.78 -14.79
CA LEU A 320 19.70 -10.65 -14.02
C LEU A 320 21.24 -10.61 -13.99
N LYS A 321 21.91 -11.77 -14.03
CA LYS A 321 23.38 -11.81 -14.06
C LYS A 321 23.90 -11.28 -15.39
N ALA A 322 23.36 -11.75 -16.51
CA ALA A 322 23.72 -11.27 -17.84
C ALA A 322 23.39 -9.77 -18.01
N TYR A 323 22.24 -9.32 -17.49
CA TYR A 323 21.88 -7.90 -17.53
C TYR A 323 22.86 -7.05 -16.71
N LYS A 324 23.26 -7.51 -15.52
CA LYS A 324 24.29 -6.83 -14.70
C LYS A 324 25.65 -6.78 -15.40
N GLU A 325 26.07 -7.86 -16.04
CA GLU A 325 27.33 -7.92 -16.79
C GLU A 325 27.33 -6.91 -17.95
N MET A 326 26.19 -6.73 -18.62
CA MET A 326 26.07 -5.82 -19.76
C MET A 326 25.92 -4.35 -19.35
N TYR A 327 25.18 -4.07 -18.28
CA TYR A 327 24.76 -2.71 -17.91
C TYR A 327 25.25 -2.26 -16.53
N GLY A 328 26.24 -2.96 -15.96
CA GLY A 328 26.76 -2.70 -14.61
C GLY A 328 27.19 -1.26 -14.39
N ASP A 329 27.85 -0.63 -15.36
CA ASP A 329 28.29 0.77 -15.27
C ASP A 329 27.10 1.74 -15.19
N ALA A 330 26.06 1.52 -16.00
CA ALA A 330 24.86 2.36 -16.00
C ALA A 330 24.09 2.22 -14.68
N ILE A 331 23.99 0.99 -14.16
CA ILE A 331 23.34 0.69 -12.87
C ILE A 331 24.12 1.35 -11.72
N ALA A 332 25.44 1.17 -11.68
CA ALA A 332 26.32 1.79 -10.68
C ALA A 332 26.18 3.32 -10.68
N LYS A 333 26.22 3.93 -11.88
CA LYS A 333 26.05 5.37 -12.05
C LYS A 333 24.67 5.85 -11.58
N PHE A 334 23.61 5.12 -11.90
CA PHE A 334 22.24 5.49 -11.52
C PHE A 334 22.05 5.49 -10.00
N PHE A 335 22.55 4.48 -9.30
CA PHE A 335 22.43 4.39 -7.84
C PHE A 335 23.54 5.11 -7.08
N GLY A 336 24.59 5.59 -7.75
CA GLY A 336 25.73 6.25 -7.11
C GLY A 336 26.57 5.30 -6.24
N ILE A 337 26.72 4.04 -6.68
CA ILE A 337 27.42 2.97 -5.94
C ILE A 337 28.53 2.35 -6.78
N ASN A 338 29.41 1.56 -6.16
CA ASN A 338 30.40 0.78 -6.89
C ASN A 338 29.77 -0.42 -7.59
N ILE A 339 30.31 -0.83 -8.74
CA ILE A 339 29.81 -2.00 -9.51
C ILE A 339 29.76 -3.29 -8.66
N GLY A 340 30.74 -3.47 -7.78
CA GLY A 340 30.82 -4.61 -6.86
C GLY A 340 29.68 -4.65 -5.83
N GLU A 341 29.05 -3.51 -5.53
CA GLU A 341 27.99 -3.37 -4.54
C GLU A 341 26.59 -3.57 -5.13
N ILE A 342 26.47 -3.67 -6.46
CA ILE A 342 25.19 -3.89 -7.13
C ILE A 342 24.62 -5.25 -6.73
N SER A 343 23.55 -5.26 -5.94
CA SER A 343 22.75 -6.45 -5.66
C SER A 343 21.82 -6.78 -6.85
N LEU A 344 21.35 -8.01 -6.93
CA LEU A 344 20.40 -8.41 -7.99
C LEU A 344 19.02 -7.74 -7.82
N ASP A 345 18.65 -7.35 -6.59
CA ASP A 345 17.48 -6.51 -6.35
C ASP A 345 17.61 -5.14 -7.04
N LEU A 346 18.79 -4.50 -6.95
CA LEU A 346 19.05 -3.22 -7.64
C LEU A 346 19.09 -3.39 -9.16
N VAL A 347 19.62 -4.51 -9.66
CA VAL A 347 19.57 -4.83 -11.09
C VAL A 347 18.12 -4.93 -11.56
N PHE A 348 17.29 -5.71 -10.85
CA PHE A 348 15.87 -5.85 -11.17
C PHE A 348 15.16 -4.50 -11.13
N GLN A 349 15.38 -3.70 -10.07
CA GLN A 349 14.79 -2.37 -9.92
C GLN A 349 15.17 -1.43 -11.07
N PHE A 350 16.46 -1.35 -11.44
CA PHE A 350 16.90 -0.53 -12.57
C PHE A 350 16.27 -1.03 -13.87
N MET A 351 16.32 -2.34 -14.12
CA MET A 351 15.82 -2.98 -15.33
C MET A 351 14.35 -2.66 -15.59
N ILE A 352 13.49 -2.66 -14.56
CA ILE A 352 12.04 -2.40 -14.72
C ILE A 352 11.66 -0.91 -14.65
N SER A 353 12.63 0.00 -14.46
CA SER A 353 12.38 1.44 -14.30
C SER A 353 13.29 2.26 -15.22
N ALA A 354 14.39 2.79 -14.69
CA ALA A 354 15.31 3.66 -15.41
C ALA A 354 15.90 2.99 -16.67
N GLY A 355 16.14 1.68 -16.64
CA GLY A 355 16.60 0.92 -17.80
C GLY A 355 15.61 1.00 -18.96
N LEU A 356 14.32 0.75 -18.71
CA LEU A 356 13.28 0.88 -19.74
C LEU A 356 13.15 2.31 -20.26
N GLN A 357 13.18 3.30 -19.36
CA GLN A 357 13.13 4.72 -19.74
C GLN A 357 14.30 5.14 -20.63
N GLN A 358 15.48 4.51 -20.44
CA GLN A 358 16.66 4.72 -21.27
C GLN A 358 16.67 3.88 -22.56
N GLY A 359 15.60 3.14 -22.86
CA GLY A 359 15.53 2.27 -24.04
C GLY A 359 16.33 0.98 -23.91
N ILE A 360 16.77 0.61 -22.71
CA ILE A 360 17.56 -0.61 -22.47
C ILE A 360 16.61 -1.80 -22.34
N SER A 361 16.64 -2.70 -23.32
CA SER A 361 15.79 -3.90 -23.29
C SER A 361 16.20 -4.85 -22.14
N PRO A 362 15.25 -5.29 -21.30
CA PRO A 362 15.44 -6.34 -20.30
C PRO A 362 15.85 -7.71 -20.88
N SER A 363 15.57 -7.92 -22.17
CA SER A 363 15.84 -9.18 -22.86
C SER A 363 16.35 -8.93 -24.27
N PRO A 364 17.41 -9.62 -24.73
CA PRO A 364 17.84 -9.55 -26.12
C PRO A 364 16.91 -10.34 -27.07
N LEU A 365 16.00 -11.14 -26.53
CA LEU A 365 15.14 -12.06 -27.32
C LEU A 365 13.85 -11.41 -27.81
N VAL A 366 13.44 -10.29 -27.20
CA VAL A 366 12.20 -9.60 -27.53
C VAL A 366 12.42 -8.09 -27.58
N ASP A 367 11.61 -7.42 -28.40
CA ASP A 367 11.62 -5.97 -28.51
C ASP A 367 11.16 -5.31 -27.21
N ILE A 368 11.75 -4.16 -26.86
CA ILE A 368 11.45 -3.44 -25.63
C ILE A 368 9.97 -3.04 -25.52
N SER A 369 9.28 -2.84 -26.67
CA SER A 369 7.83 -2.54 -26.73
C SER A 369 6.95 -3.60 -26.08
N PHE A 370 7.44 -4.85 -25.97
CA PHE A 370 6.76 -5.90 -25.21
C PHE A 370 6.66 -5.56 -23.71
N PHE A 371 7.72 -5.01 -23.13
CA PHE A 371 7.80 -4.72 -21.69
C PHE A 371 7.13 -3.40 -21.32
N ILE A 372 7.18 -2.40 -22.20
CA ILE A 372 6.52 -1.11 -21.97
C ILE A 372 5.03 -1.13 -22.34
N GLY A 373 4.58 -2.15 -23.10
CA GLY A 373 3.20 -2.29 -23.56
C GLY A 373 2.87 -1.28 -24.66
N LYS A 374 2.81 -1.74 -25.91
CA LYS A 374 2.64 -0.89 -27.11
C LYS A 374 1.28 -0.18 -27.29
N ASP A 375 0.53 0.01 -26.20
CA ASP A 375 -0.68 0.86 -26.13
C ASP A 375 -0.45 2.05 -25.17
N SER A 376 0.78 2.57 -25.11
CA SER A 376 1.05 3.83 -24.44
C SER A 376 0.45 4.99 -25.24
N ASP A 377 -0.88 5.10 -25.23
CA ASP A 377 -1.54 6.41 -25.35
C ASP A 377 -1.14 7.32 -24.16
N GLU A 378 -0.43 6.78 -23.16
CA GLU A 378 0.35 7.53 -22.18
C GLU A 378 1.77 7.83 -22.70
N LEU A 379 1.86 8.67 -23.73
CA LEU A 379 2.91 9.70 -23.73
C LEU A 379 2.41 10.82 -22.81
N SER A 380 2.35 10.58 -21.51
CA SER A 380 2.38 11.71 -20.58
C SER A 380 3.79 12.27 -20.72
N GLY A 381 3.93 13.32 -21.53
CA GLY A 381 5.16 14.08 -21.66
C GLY A 381 5.72 14.33 -20.26
N GLY A 382 6.80 13.63 -19.93
CA GLY A 382 7.58 13.98 -18.77
C GLY A 382 8.17 15.37 -18.98
N THR A 383 8.63 16.01 -17.91
CA THR A 383 9.36 17.29 -18.01
C THR A 383 10.79 17.12 -18.54
N GLY A 384 11.05 16.10 -19.37
CA GLY A 384 12.37 15.69 -19.86
C GLY A 384 12.43 15.68 -21.39
N ASN A 385 13.65 15.67 -21.94
CA ASN A 385 13.87 15.59 -23.38
C ASN A 385 13.56 14.18 -23.87
N ASP A 386 12.54 14.02 -24.73
CA ASP A 386 12.16 12.73 -25.31
C ASP A 386 12.89 12.46 -26.63
N ILE A 387 13.34 11.21 -26.84
CA ILE A 387 14.09 10.81 -28.03
C ILE A 387 13.15 10.38 -29.17
N ILE A 388 11.93 9.91 -28.87
CA ILE A 388 11.00 9.35 -29.86
C ILE A 388 9.57 9.77 -29.51
N GLY A 389 9.06 10.82 -30.17
CA GLY A 389 7.64 11.13 -30.16
C GLY A 389 6.87 10.02 -30.86
N GLY A 390 5.84 9.48 -30.21
CA GLY A 390 4.96 8.49 -30.82
C GLY A 390 4.15 9.10 -31.97
N THR A 391 3.63 8.26 -32.87
CA THR A 391 2.79 8.68 -34.01
C THR A 391 1.32 8.93 -33.61
N GLY A 392 1.06 9.29 -32.35
CA GLY A 392 -0.28 9.48 -31.77
C GLY A 392 -0.59 10.96 -31.53
N ASN A 393 -1.88 11.27 -31.33
CA ASN A 393 -2.33 12.61 -30.98
C ASN A 393 -1.91 12.93 -29.53
N ASP A 394 -1.01 13.89 -29.34
CA ASP A 394 -0.68 14.42 -28.01
C ASP A 394 -1.76 15.44 -27.58
N LEU A 395 -2.10 15.45 -26.28
CA LEU A 395 -3.02 16.42 -25.68
C LEU A 395 -2.27 17.56 -24.98
N THR A 396 -1.01 17.38 -24.60
CA THR A 396 -0.18 18.40 -23.97
C THR A 396 1.30 18.14 -24.24
N GLY A 397 1.85 18.80 -25.27
CA GLY A 397 3.30 18.83 -25.48
C GLY A 397 4.04 19.31 -24.22
N GLY A 398 5.03 18.53 -23.78
CA GLY A 398 5.93 18.92 -22.69
C GLY A 398 6.84 20.10 -23.08
N THR A 399 7.56 20.67 -22.11
CA THR A 399 8.45 21.84 -22.32
C THR A 399 9.83 21.48 -22.91
N GLY A 400 9.95 20.35 -23.63
CA GLY A 400 11.22 19.81 -24.13
C GLY A 400 11.30 19.84 -25.66
N ASN A 401 12.52 19.93 -26.21
CA ASN A 401 12.75 19.81 -27.66
C ASN A 401 12.70 18.32 -28.06
N ASP A 402 11.83 17.97 -28.99
CA ASP A 402 11.79 16.65 -29.61
C ASP A 402 12.84 16.54 -30.75
N LEU A 403 13.51 15.38 -30.85
CA LEU A 403 14.54 15.16 -31.88
C LEU A 403 13.94 14.67 -33.21
N THR A 404 12.80 13.98 -33.19
CA THR A 404 12.09 13.51 -34.39
C THR A 404 10.60 13.26 -34.12
N GLY A 405 9.69 14.13 -34.57
CA GLY A 405 8.26 13.78 -34.68
C GLY A 405 7.25 14.92 -34.75
N GLY A 406 7.03 15.48 -35.94
CA GLY A 406 5.86 16.35 -36.20
C GLY A 406 5.10 15.91 -37.44
N THR A 407 3.83 15.48 -37.28
CA THR A 407 2.67 15.82 -38.13
C THR A 407 1.37 15.27 -37.53
N GLY A 408 0.73 16.08 -36.68
CA GLY A 408 -0.59 15.82 -36.07
C GLY A 408 -1.04 17.02 -35.21
N ASN A 409 -2.35 17.29 -35.10
CA ASN A 409 -2.89 18.56 -34.58
C ASN A 409 -2.78 18.72 -33.06
N ASP A 410 -1.97 19.68 -32.62
CA ASP A 410 -1.89 20.18 -31.24
C ASP A 410 -3.08 21.09 -30.88
N LEU A 411 -3.64 20.92 -29.67
CA LEU A 411 -4.77 21.73 -29.18
C LEU A 411 -4.37 22.92 -28.29
N THR A 412 -3.21 22.89 -27.61
CA THR A 412 -2.66 24.08 -26.93
C THR A 412 -1.17 23.91 -26.61
N GLY A 413 -0.28 24.65 -27.28
CA GLY A 413 1.05 24.94 -26.72
C GLY A 413 2.24 24.98 -27.68
N GLY A 414 2.30 25.96 -28.58
CA GLY A 414 3.54 26.35 -29.25
C GLY A 414 3.72 27.87 -29.21
N THR A 415 4.64 28.37 -28.38
CA THR A 415 5.23 29.69 -28.59
C THR A 415 6.74 29.62 -28.38
N GLY A 416 7.46 29.81 -29.49
CA GLY A 416 8.81 30.39 -29.53
C GLY A 416 9.96 29.42 -29.35
#